data_AF-A0A3L7VGV5-F1
#
_entry.id   AF-A0A3L7VGV5-F1
#
_cell.length_a   1.000
_cell.length_b   1.000
_cell.length_c   1.000
_cell.angle_alpha   90.00
_cell.angle_beta   90.00
_cell.angle_gamma   90.00
#
_symmetry.space_group_name_H-M   'P 1'
#
loop_
_entity.id
_entity.type
_entity.pdbx_description
1 polymer ?
#
loop_
_entity_poly.entity_id
_entity_poly.type
_entity_poly.pdbx_seq_one_letter_code
_entity_poly.pdbx_strand_id
1 'polypeptide(L)'
;MSSSAFADPDDYFTSSRMSFGDHLEELRKHLIRAAIGFSLCLIFSFFIGTKVLGIIKEPVETQLKAFNQKRIKDLGTKLENGALSPDMVAANLPSPFFHFAIPREVLTAALAGNANLPSEFVWKTEENKDQILPKPIDINDCVVIPLAVYDPVRMGLGMDESMREIRGENQLITLSIQEPLMTYFKVCVVTGLVLGSPVIFWELWSFVAAGLYPHEKKYVFLYLPFSLGLFLGGISLCQFGVMPIAISGLLSFNEWIGLKPDLRLSEWLGFAIMMPLVFGISFQTPLVILFIDSIGLLDVKTIQSKRGMVWFAMVIVAAVITPSGDPFSLLMLWIPLGLLFELGIIMCKLRRRGSDLDIEVPDRDEVVGV
;
A
#
# COMPACT_ATOMS: atom_id res chain seq x y z
N MET A 1 22.60 -46.46 -44.43
CA MET A 1 21.50 -47.36 -44.05
C MET A 1 20.46 -46.54 -43.32
N SER A 2 19.30 -46.41 -43.95
CA SER A 2 18.14 -45.67 -43.48
C SER A 2 17.61 -46.26 -42.16
N SER A 3 17.49 -45.42 -41.13
CA SER A 3 16.54 -45.63 -40.05
C SER A 3 15.51 -44.51 -40.16
N SER A 4 14.63 -44.62 -41.15
CA SER A 4 13.35 -43.94 -41.14
C SER A 4 12.52 -44.57 -40.01
N ALA A 5 12.69 -44.04 -38.80
CA ALA A 5 11.86 -44.39 -37.67
C ALA A 5 10.41 -44.06 -38.02
N PHE A 6 9.56 -45.08 -37.92
CA PHE A 6 8.11 -45.09 -38.02
C PHE A 6 7.47 -43.77 -37.58
N ALA A 7 7.16 -42.89 -38.54
CA ALA A 7 6.15 -41.87 -38.35
C ALA A 7 4.81 -42.57 -38.57
N ASP A 8 4.06 -42.80 -37.49
CA ASP A 8 2.71 -43.34 -37.56
C ASP A 8 1.82 -42.33 -38.31
N PRO A 9 1.30 -42.66 -39.51
CA PRO A 9 0.46 -41.74 -40.28
C PRO A 9 -0.85 -41.39 -39.57
N ASP A 10 -1.20 -42.11 -38.50
CA ASP A 10 -2.35 -41.82 -37.64
C ASP A 10 -1.99 -41.05 -36.36
N ASP A 11 -0.75 -40.54 -36.20
CA ASP A 11 -0.41 -39.65 -35.09
C ASP A 11 -0.91 -38.22 -35.36
N TYR A 12 -2.23 -38.04 -35.20
CA TYR A 12 -2.95 -36.76 -35.25
C TYR A 12 -2.38 -35.71 -34.28
N PHE A 13 -1.54 -36.10 -33.33
CA PHE A 13 -0.99 -35.23 -32.28
C PHE A 13 0.40 -34.67 -32.61
N THR A 14 1.05 -35.15 -33.68
CA THR A 14 2.39 -34.69 -34.12
C THR A 14 2.46 -33.18 -34.35
N SER A 15 1.40 -32.58 -34.89
CA SER A 15 1.32 -31.13 -35.18
C SER A 15 1.07 -30.25 -33.95
N SER A 16 0.68 -30.86 -32.82
CA SER A 16 0.29 -30.17 -31.58
C SER A 16 1.32 -30.24 -30.47
N ARG A 17 2.31 -31.15 -30.59
CA ARG A 17 3.45 -31.26 -29.67
C ARG A 17 4.58 -30.37 -30.17
N MET A 18 4.74 -29.20 -29.56
CA MET A 18 5.94 -28.39 -29.75
C MET A 18 7.17 -29.14 -29.22
N SER A 19 8.30 -29.04 -29.91
CA SER A 19 9.55 -29.55 -29.35
C SER A 19 9.96 -28.69 -28.16
N PHE A 20 10.74 -29.26 -27.23
CA PHE A 20 11.28 -28.49 -26.10
C PHE A 20 12.07 -27.25 -26.56
N GLY A 21 12.73 -27.34 -27.71
CA GLY A 21 13.42 -26.20 -28.34
C GLY A 21 12.45 -25.11 -28.82
N ASP A 22 11.35 -25.49 -29.47
CA ASP A 22 10.32 -24.54 -29.93
C ASP A 22 9.66 -23.83 -28.75
N HIS A 23 9.43 -24.53 -27.63
CA HIS A 23 8.87 -23.93 -26.43
C HIS A 23 9.83 -22.93 -25.76
N LEU A 24 11.15 -23.19 -25.81
CA LEU A 24 12.16 -22.22 -25.35
C LEU A 24 12.24 -20.98 -26.25
N GLU A 25 12.11 -21.16 -27.57
CA GLU A 25 12.05 -20.07 -28.55
C GLU A 25 10.83 -19.17 -28.28
N GLU A 26 9.68 -19.77 -28.00
CA GLU A 26 8.47 -19.05 -27.61
C GLU A 26 8.64 -18.30 -26.30
N LEU A 27 9.16 -18.97 -25.25
CA LEU A 27 9.45 -18.34 -23.96
C LEU A 27 10.28 -17.07 -24.15
N ARG A 28 11.36 -17.15 -24.94
CA ARG A 28 12.23 -16.00 -25.21
C ARG A 28 11.46 -14.86 -25.89
N LYS A 29 10.65 -15.16 -26.90
CA LYS A 29 9.86 -14.14 -27.63
C LYS A 29 8.85 -13.45 -26.71
N HIS A 30 8.16 -14.20 -25.86
CA HIS A 30 7.23 -13.64 -24.87
C HIS A 30 7.96 -12.80 -23.82
N LEU A 31 9.09 -13.29 -23.31
CA LEU A 31 9.90 -12.58 -22.32
C LEU A 31 10.43 -11.25 -22.86
N ILE A 32 10.92 -11.21 -24.10
CA ILE A 32 11.42 -9.98 -24.72
C ILE A 32 10.29 -8.96 -24.90
N ARG A 33 9.12 -9.38 -25.38
CA ARG A 33 7.96 -8.48 -25.55
C ARG A 33 7.46 -7.94 -24.21
N ALA A 34 7.38 -8.78 -23.19
CA ALA A 34 7.05 -8.37 -21.83
C ALA A 34 8.08 -7.38 -21.28
N ALA A 35 9.37 -7.62 -21.49
CA ALA A 35 10.44 -6.72 -21.06
C ALA A 35 10.41 -5.36 -21.77
N ILE A 36 10.10 -5.34 -23.08
CA ILE A 36 9.93 -4.09 -23.83
C ILE A 36 8.72 -3.31 -23.28
N GLY A 37 7.58 -3.97 -23.11
CA GLY A 37 6.38 -3.36 -22.54
C GLY A 37 6.63 -2.78 -21.14
N PHE A 38 7.27 -3.58 -20.27
CA PHE A 38 7.69 -3.13 -18.95
C PHE A 38 8.64 -1.93 -19.02
N SER A 39 9.64 -1.94 -19.91
CA SER A 39 10.60 -0.84 -20.04
C SER A 39 9.94 0.47 -20.48
N LEU A 40 8.96 0.41 -21.39
CA LEU A 40 8.19 1.59 -21.80
C LEU A 40 7.35 2.13 -20.65
N CYS A 41 6.66 1.26 -19.91
CA CYS A 41 5.89 1.64 -18.72
C CYS A 41 6.77 2.16 -17.58
N LEU A 42 7.99 1.63 -17.44
CA LEU A 42 8.99 2.09 -16.49
C LEU A 42 9.46 3.51 -16.82
N ILE A 43 9.74 3.82 -18.07
CA ILE A 43 10.09 5.20 -18.48
C ILE A 43 8.92 6.14 -18.19
N PHE A 44 7.69 5.71 -18.52
CA PHE A 44 6.50 6.49 -18.23
C PHE A 44 6.27 6.70 -16.72
N SER A 45 6.62 5.72 -15.88
CA SER A 45 6.39 5.81 -14.44
C SER A 45 7.21 6.92 -13.77
N PHE A 46 8.37 7.31 -14.33
CA PHE A 46 9.13 8.47 -13.81
C PHE A 46 8.32 9.78 -13.87
N PHE A 47 7.47 9.97 -14.87
CA PHE A 47 6.67 11.20 -14.99
C PHE A 47 5.55 11.30 -13.94
N ILE A 48 5.07 10.16 -13.45
CA ILE A 48 3.97 10.10 -12.47
C ILE A 48 4.43 9.64 -11.07
N GLY A 49 5.70 9.25 -10.92
CA GLY A 49 6.21 8.60 -9.71
C GLY A 49 6.05 9.44 -8.45
N THR A 50 6.10 10.77 -8.56
CA THR A 50 5.87 11.68 -7.42
C THR A 50 4.42 11.65 -6.95
N LYS A 51 3.46 11.55 -7.87
CA LYS A 51 2.04 11.41 -7.54
C LYS A 51 1.76 10.06 -6.90
N VAL A 52 2.34 8.99 -7.45
CA VAL A 52 2.19 7.64 -6.90
C VAL A 52 2.82 7.53 -5.51
N LEU A 53 3.99 8.15 -5.29
CA LEU A 53 4.59 8.23 -3.96
C LEU A 53 3.64 8.90 -2.94
N GLY A 54 2.90 9.94 -3.34
CA GLY A 54 1.87 10.57 -2.51
C GLY A 54 0.77 9.60 -2.10
N ILE A 55 0.23 8.84 -3.06
CA ILE A 55 -0.78 7.80 -2.81
C ILE A 55 -0.23 6.73 -1.85
N ILE A 56 1.03 6.31 -2.05
CA ILE A 56 1.66 5.32 -1.20
C ILE A 56 1.76 5.83 0.24
N LYS A 57 2.21 7.09 0.44
CA LYS A 57 2.41 7.77 1.74
C LYS A 57 1.12 8.03 2.52
N GLU A 58 0.03 8.32 1.83
CA GLU A 58 -1.23 8.80 2.40
C GLU A 58 -1.76 7.99 3.59
N PRO A 59 -1.76 6.63 3.58
CA PRO A 59 -2.23 5.85 4.72
C PRO A 59 -1.42 6.12 6.00
N VAL A 60 -0.09 6.25 5.92
CA VAL A 60 0.71 6.54 7.12
C VAL A 60 0.47 7.92 7.64
N GLU A 61 0.51 8.93 6.76
CA GLU A 61 0.34 10.33 7.18
C GLU A 61 -1.03 10.53 7.83
N THR A 62 -2.06 9.90 7.27
CA THR A 62 -3.43 9.93 7.82
C THR A 62 -3.50 9.23 9.18
N GLN A 63 -2.95 8.03 9.31
CA GLN A 63 -2.99 7.28 10.57
C GLN A 63 -2.13 7.93 11.66
N LEU A 64 -0.99 8.53 11.30
CA LEU A 64 -0.11 9.24 12.23
C LEU A 64 -0.77 10.55 12.72
N LYS A 65 -1.46 11.27 11.83
CA LYS A 65 -2.24 12.45 12.20
C LYS A 65 -3.35 12.07 13.18
N ALA A 66 -4.13 11.02 12.87
CA ALA A 66 -5.21 10.53 13.72
C ALA A 66 -4.70 10.07 15.10
N PHE A 67 -3.61 9.31 15.13
CA PHE A 67 -2.97 8.84 16.35
C PHE A 67 -2.58 9.98 17.28
N ASN A 68 -1.88 10.97 16.75
CA ASN A 68 -1.44 12.09 17.55
C ASN A 68 -2.59 13.01 17.97
N GLN A 69 -3.61 13.22 17.13
CA GLN A 69 -4.82 13.98 17.51
C GLN A 69 -5.53 13.32 18.70
N LYS A 70 -5.66 11.99 18.69
CA LYS A 70 -6.20 11.22 19.83
C LYS A 70 -5.37 11.45 21.09
N ARG A 71 -4.04 11.38 20.98
CA ARG A 71 -3.12 11.62 22.10
C ARG A 71 -3.24 13.04 22.70
N ILE A 72 -3.39 14.07 21.87
CA ILE A 72 -3.64 15.46 22.32
C ILE A 72 -4.95 15.53 23.10
N LYS A 73 -6.02 14.94 22.54
CA LYS A 73 -7.34 14.95 23.17
C LYS A 73 -7.30 14.29 24.54
N ASP A 74 -6.66 13.13 24.63
CA ASP A 74 -6.51 12.39 25.88
C ASP A 74 -5.66 13.18 26.90
N LEU A 75 -4.60 13.87 26.46
CA LEU A 75 -3.82 14.77 27.30
C LEU A 75 -4.63 15.98 27.77
N GLY A 76 -5.46 16.56 26.90
CA GLY A 76 -6.38 17.64 27.25
C GLY A 76 -7.39 17.22 28.33
N THR A 77 -7.98 16.04 28.18
CA THR A 77 -8.88 15.48 29.21
C THR A 77 -8.16 15.18 30.52
N LYS A 78 -6.91 14.69 30.47
CA LYS A 78 -6.09 14.50 31.68
C LYS A 78 -5.75 15.81 32.37
N LEU A 79 -5.46 16.86 31.61
CA LEU A 79 -5.22 18.21 32.10
C LEU A 79 -6.48 18.74 32.82
N GLU A 80 -7.66 18.62 32.20
CA GLU A 80 -8.94 19.06 32.79
C GLU A 80 -9.30 18.31 34.07
N ASN A 81 -8.99 17.00 34.13
CA ASN A 81 -9.25 16.16 35.30
C ASN A 81 -8.15 16.24 36.37
N GLY A 82 -7.11 17.06 36.19
CA GLY A 82 -5.97 17.15 37.11
C GLY A 82 -5.13 15.87 37.20
N ALA A 83 -5.25 14.96 36.24
CA ALA A 83 -4.61 13.63 36.22
C ALA A 83 -3.28 13.63 35.43
N LEU A 84 -2.54 14.74 35.45
CA LEU A 84 -1.25 14.86 34.78
C LEU A 84 -0.16 14.04 35.49
N SER A 85 0.82 13.57 34.72
CA SER A 85 2.04 12.98 35.30
C SER A 85 2.87 14.05 36.02
N PRO A 86 3.72 13.68 37.01
CA PRO A 86 4.54 14.63 37.75
C PRO A 86 5.39 15.56 36.86
N ASP A 87 5.98 15.01 35.79
CA ASP A 87 6.77 15.77 34.82
C ASP A 87 5.93 16.80 34.07
N MET A 88 4.68 16.47 33.75
CA MET A 88 3.76 17.38 33.05
C MET A 88 3.19 18.45 33.98
N VAL A 89 3.06 18.16 35.27
CA VAL A 89 2.73 19.19 36.28
C VAL A 89 3.88 20.18 36.40
N ALA A 90 5.13 19.71 36.42
CA ALA A 90 6.30 20.57 36.40
C ALA A 90 6.40 21.40 35.10
N ALA A 91 6.02 20.82 33.97
CA ALA A 91 5.97 21.51 32.68
C ALA A 91 4.81 22.53 32.59
N ASN A 92 3.77 22.42 33.42
CA ASN A 92 2.63 23.35 33.42
C ASN A 92 2.78 24.53 34.38
N LEU A 93 3.97 24.76 34.93
CA LEU A 93 4.24 25.94 35.74
C LEU A 93 4.22 27.20 34.85
N PRO A 94 3.68 28.33 35.35
CA PRO A 94 3.66 29.58 34.59
C PRO A 94 5.03 29.92 34.01
N SER A 95 5.04 30.35 32.75
CA SER A 95 6.30 30.71 32.10
C SER A 95 6.95 31.93 32.78
N PRO A 96 8.29 32.09 32.67
CA PRO A 96 8.91 33.38 32.91
C PRO A 96 8.24 34.47 32.08
N PHE A 97 8.29 35.72 32.56
CA PHE A 97 7.83 36.86 31.80
C PHE A 97 8.69 37.03 30.53
N PHE A 98 8.05 36.97 29.38
CA PHE A 98 8.64 37.40 28.11
C PHE A 98 8.12 38.79 27.77
N HIS A 99 8.99 39.59 27.16
CA HIS A 99 8.75 41.00 26.91
C HIS A 99 8.25 41.15 25.47
N PHE A 100 6.96 41.45 25.31
CA PHE A 100 6.38 41.69 24.00
C PHE A 100 6.43 43.20 23.70
N ALA A 101 7.17 43.58 22.67
CA ALA A 101 7.32 44.98 22.27
C ALA A 101 6.26 45.33 21.22
N ILE A 102 5.35 46.25 21.57
CA ILE A 102 4.32 46.76 20.67
C ILE A 102 4.66 48.21 20.33
N PRO A 103 4.78 48.59 19.06
CA PRO A 103 4.99 49.98 18.67
C PRO A 103 3.91 50.88 19.27
N ARG A 104 4.32 52.00 19.88
CA ARG A 104 3.40 52.89 20.61
C ARG A 104 2.28 53.40 19.70
N GLU A 105 2.60 53.71 18.45
CA GLU A 105 1.63 54.18 17.44
C GLU A 105 0.53 53.13 17.18
N VAL A 106 0.91 51.86 17.01
CA VAL A 106 -0.02 50.74 16.83
C VAL A 106 -0.92 50.57 18.03
N LEU A 107 -0.35 50.60 19.25
CA LEU A 107 -1.12 50.47 20.47
C LEU A 107 -2.10 51.65 20.66
N THR A 108 -1.67 52.88 20.36
CA THR A 108 -2.53 54.07 20.45
C THR A 108 -3.66 54.06 19.43
N ALA A 109 -3.39 53.61 18.19
CA ALA A 109 -4.42 53.48 17.17
C ALA A 109 -5.47 52.41 17.54
N ALA A 110 -5.00 51.27 18.07
CA ALA A 110 -5.87 50.20 18.54
C ALA A 110 -6.75 50.64 19.72
N LEU A 111 -6.18 51.33 20.72
CA LEU A 111 -6.92 51.86 21.88
C LEU A 111 -7.92 52.97 21.50
N ALA A 112 -7.65 53.71 20.43
CA ALA A 112 -8.56 54.72 19.89
C ALA A 112 -9.73 54.12 19.07
N GLY A 113 -9.80 52.78 18.94
CA GLY A 113 -10.84 52.09 18.19
C GLY A 113 -10.68 52.16 16.66
N ASN A 114 -9.50 52.56 16.17
CA ASN A 114 -9.22 52.60 14.74
C ASN A 114 -8.77 51.19 14.27
N ALA A 115 -9.64 50.50 13.52
CA ALA A 115 -9.40 49.14 13.05
C ALA A 115 -8.39 49.04 11.89
N ASN A 116 -8.05 50.16 11.25
CA ASN A 116 -7.07 50.19 10.17
C ASN A 116 -5.67 50.35 10.75
N LEU A 117 -4.99 49.23 10.96
CA LEU A 117 -3.55 49.22 11.24
C LEU A 117 -2.81 49.91 10.08
N PRO A 118 -1.75 50.69 10.35
CA PRO A 118 -0.91 51.24 9.29
C PRO A 118 -0.38 50.09 8.40
N SER A 119 -0.36 50.30 7.09
CA SER A 119 -0.06 49.24 6.09
C SER A 119 1.30 48.55 6.29
N GLU A 120 2.21 49.15 7.07
CA GLU A 120 3.52 48.60 7.43
C GLU A 120 3.46 47.51 8.52
N PHE A 121 2.34 47.34 9.22
CA PHE A 121 2.14 46.32 10.26
C PHE A 121 1.27 45.13 9.82
N VAL A 122 0.92 45.06 8.53
CA VAL A 122 0.15 43.97 7.94
C VAL A 122 1.10 42.82 7.60
N TRP A 123 0.83 41.62 8.10
CA TRP A 123 1.59 40.41 7.76
C TRP A 123 1.47 40.11 6.26
N LYS A 124 2.54 39.60 5.63
CA LYS A 124 2.47 39.15 4.23
C LYS A 124 1.39 38.08 4.08
N THR A 125 0.28 38.43 3.45
CA THR A 125 -0.72 37.50 2.93
C THR A 125 -0.44 37.21 1.46
N GLU A 126 -1.13 36.22 0.87
CA GLU A 126 -0.99 35.95 -0.57
C GLU A 126 -1.31 37.17 -1.45
N GLU A 127 -2.18 38.06 -0.99
CA GLU A 127 -2.56 39.29 -1.68
C GLU A 127 -1.48 40.40 -1.60
N ASN A 128 -0.56 40.37 -0.63
CA ASN A 128 0.43 41.43 -0.38
C ASN A 128 1.90 40.94 -0.43
N LYS A 129 2.20 40.00 -1.33
CA LYS A 129 3.52 39.34 -1.44
C LYS A 129 4.70 40.28 -1.75
N ASP A 130 4.46 41.45 -2.36
CA ASP A 130 5.51 42.40 -2.76
C ASP A 130 5.85 43.47 -1.70
N GLN A 131 5.16 43.45 -0.56
CA GLN A 131 5.41 44.41 0.52
C GLN A 131 6.77 44.17 1.19
N ILE A 132 7.55 45.24 1.37
CA ILE A 132 8.83 45.22 2.09
C ILE A 132 8.52 45.04 3.58
N LEU A 133 9.21 44.13 4.27
CA LEU A 133 9.07 43.94 5.73
C LEU A 133 9.17 45.29 6.45
N PRO A 134 8.41 45.53 7.53
CA PRO A 134 8.55 46.76 8.30
C PRO A 134 10.01 47.02 8.69
N LYS A 135 10.43 48.28 8.64
CA LYS A 135 11.74 48.71 9.13
C LYS A 135 11.96 48.19 10.56
N PRO A 136 13.20 47.88 10.97
CA PRO A 136 13.50 47.56 12.36
C PRO A 136 12.98 48.69 13.26
N ILE A 137 12.04 48.37 14.14
CA ILE A 137 11.45 49.34 15.06
C ILE A 137 12.40 49.52 16.24
N ASP A 138 12.70 50.77 16.61
CA ASP A 138 13.48 51.05 17.82
C ASP A 138 12.68 50.61 19.06
N ILE A 139 13.33 49.90 19.97
CA ILE A 139 12.70 49.40 21.18
C ILE A 139 12.21 50.54 22.09
N ASN A 140 12.81 51.73 21.99
CA ASN A 140 12.40 52.93 22.73
C ASN A 140 11.03 53.49 22.29
N ASP A 141 10.64 53.22 21.04
CA ASP A 141 9.35 53.59 20.47
C ASP A 141 8.27 52.52 20.69
N CYS A 142 8.64 51.42 21.34
CA CYS A 142 7.73 50.38 21.76
C CYS A 142 7.23 50.57 23.19
N VAL A 143 6.01 50.11 23.43
CA VAL A 143 5.51 49.75 24.76
C VAL A 143 5.84 48.28 24.98
N VAL A 144 6.63 48.01 26.01
CA VAL A 144 7.00 46.64 26.38
C VAL A 144 6.02 46.12 27.40
N ILE A 145 5.28 45.07 27.04
CA ILE A 145 4.32 44.41 27.92
C ILE A 145 4.95 43.09 28.39
N PRO A 146 5.23 42.91 29.69
CA PRO A 146 5.63 41.62 30.22
C PRO A 146 4.43 40.69 30.22
N LEU A 147 4.52 39.59 29.47
CA LEU A 147 3.51 38.55 29.38
C LEU A 147 4.06 37.26 29.96
N ALA A 148 3.22 36.52 30.68
CA ALA A 148 3.52 35.17 31.14
C ALA A 148 2.40 34.24 30.68
N VAL A 149 2.75 33.05 30.19
CA VAL A 149 1.77 32.02 29.87
C VAL A 149 1.44 31.30 31.16
N TYR A 150 0.19 31.44 31.61
CA TYR A 150 -0.28 30.87 32.87
C TYR A 150 -0.48 29.36 32.82
N ASP A 151 -0.88 28.83 31.66
CA ASP A 151 -1.14 27.40 31.41
C ASP A 151 -0.40 26.97 30.13
N PRO A 152 0.93 26.81 30.18
CA PRO A 152 1.73 26.54 29.00
C PRO A 152 1.43 25.18 28.37
N VAL A 153 0.95 24.19 29.13
CA VAL A 153 0.52 22.91 28.56
C VAL A 153 -0.74 23.11 27.73
N ARG A 154 -1.75 23.85 28.23
CA ARG A 154 -2.97 24.12 27.45
C ARG A 154 -2.69 24.95 26.20
N MET A 155 -1.84 25.96 26.30
CA MET A 155 -1.41 26.75 25.15
C MET A 155 -0.64 25.89 24.14
N GLY A 156 0.27 25.03 24.62
CA GLY A 156 1.00 24.07 23.80
C GLY A 156 0.08 23.11 23.05
N LEU A 157 -0.94 22.55 23.71
CA LEU A 157 -1.94 21.69 23.08
C LEU A 157 -2.75 22.43 21.99
N GLY A 158 -3.10 23.69 22.22
CA GLY A 158 -3.80 24.53 21.23
C GLY A 158 -2.94 24.89 20.02
N MET A 159 -1.61 24.97 20.19
CA MET A 159 -0.66 25.25 19.10
C MET A 159 -0.08 23.99 18.46
N ASP A 160 -0.32 22.80 19.04
CA ASP A 160 0.33 21.54 18.66
C ASP A 160 0.12 21.19 17.19
N GLU A 161 -1.10 21.33 16.67
CA GLU A 161 -1.41 21.03 15.27
C GLU A 161 -0.59 21.92 14.31
N SER A 162 -0.54 23.22 14.59
CA SER A 162 0.25 24.18 13.79
C SER A 162 1.75 23.89 13.89
N MET A 163 2.24 23.64 15.11
CA MET A 163 3.66 23.36 15.35
C MET A 163 4.12 22.06 14.69
N ARG A 164 3.27 21.03 14.64
CA ARG A 164 3.59 19.74 14.02
C ARG A 164 3.59 19.80 12.51
N GLU A 165 2.71 20.60 11.92
CA GLU A 165 2.74 20.88 10.49
C GLU A 165 4.04 21.60 10.11
N ILE A 166 4.42 22.64 10.87
CA ILE A 166 5.66 23.39 10.66
C ILE A 166 6.91 22.49 10.83
N ARG A 167 6.89 21.61 11.83
CA ARG A 167 8.02 20.70 12.11
C ARG A 167 8.05 19.45 11.23
N GLY A 168 6.99 19.18 10.47
CA GLY A 168 6.86 17.95 9.69
C GLY A 168 6.73 16.69 10.56
N GLU A 169 6.25 16.80 11.81
CA GLU A 169 6.10 15.65 12.73
C GLU A 169 5.01 14.65 12.27
N ASN A 170 4.19 15.04 11.29
CA ASN A 170 3.23 14.15 10.60
C ASN A 170 3.81 13.46 9.37
N GLN A 171 5.06 13.75 9.03
CA GLN A 171 5.70 13.26 7.83
C GLN A 171 6.82 12.29 8.17
N LEU A 172 7.11 11.41 7.22
CA LEU A 172 8.19 10.45 7.36
C LEU A 172 9.54 11.15 7.33
N ILE A 173 10.37 10.87 8.34
CA ILE A 173 11.72 11.43 8.44
C ILE A 173 12.74 10.58 7.65
N THR A 174 13.72 11.26 7.07
CA THR A 174 14.85 10.64 6.36
C THR A 174 16.13 10.88 7.11
N LEU A 175 16.96 9.86 7.24
CA LEU A 175 18.23 9.98 7.97
C LEU A 175 19.43 10.07 7.05
N SER A 176 19.28 9.58 5.81
CA SER A 176 20.33 9.62 4.80
C SER A 176 19.90 10.45 3.59
N ILE A 177 20.82 11.26 3.05
CA ILE A 177 20.58 12.12 1.87
C ILE A 177 20.19 11.29 0.63
N GLN A 178 20.68 10.06 0.55
CA GLN A 178 20.45 9.13 -0.58
C GLN A 178 19.14 8.34 -0.50
N GLU A 179 18.48 8.28 0.68
CA GLU A 179 17.26 7.50 0.88
C GLU A 179 16.09 7.94 -0.01
N PRO A 180 15.77 9.24 -0.17
CA PRO A 180 14.71 9.70 -1.05
C PRO A 180 14.91 9.27 -2.50
N LEU A 181 16.14 9.35 -3.01
CA LEU A 181 16.48 9.00 -4.38
C LEU A 181 16.21 7.51 -4.64
N MET A 182 16.75 6.63 -3.78
CA MET A 182 16.56 5.18 -3.91
C MET A 182 15.09 4.78 -3.76
N THR A 183 14.37 5.45 -2.85
CA THR A 183 12.95 5.22 -2.64
C THR A 183 12.14 5.60 -3.88
N TYR A 184 12.42 6.77 -4.45
CA TYR A 184 11.75 7.21 -5.68
C TYR A 184 12.00 6.26 -6.86
N PHE A 185 13.23 5.77 -7.04
CA PHE A 185 13.51 4.73 -8.04
C PHE A 185 12.70 3.45 -7.81
N LYS A 186 12.61 2.97 -6.56
CA LYS A 186 11.79 1.78 -6.23
C LYS A 186 10.32 1.99 -6.56
N VAL A 187 9.76 3.17 -6.26
CA VAL A 187 8.38 3.53 -6.64
C VAL A 187 8.21 3.46 -8.15
N CYS A 188 9.13 4.05 -8.92
CA CYS A 188 9.05 4.04 -10.38
C CYS A 188 9.10 2.61 -10.95
N VAL A 189 9.98 1.75 -10.41
CA VAL A 189 10.08 0.34 -10.81
C VAL A 189 8.77 -0.41 -10.56
N VAL A 190 8.23 -0.32 -9.34
CA VAL A 190 6.98 -1.01 -9.00
C VAL A 190 5.79 -0.44 -9.78
N THR A 191 5.70 0.88 -9.90
CA THR A 191 4.67 1.54 -10.71
C THR A 191 4.74 1.11 -12.17
N GLY A 192 5.94 1.04 -12.74
CA GLY A 192 6.16 0.56 -14.10
C GLY A 192 5.68 -0.88 -14.28
N LEU A 193 5.87 -1.74 -13.28
CA LEU A 193 5.37 -3.12 -13.28
C LEU A 193 3.84 -3.16 -13.21
N VAL A 194 3.23 -2.34 -12.34
CA VAL A 194 1.77 -2.26 -12.23
C VAL A 194 1.13 -1.74 -13.51
N LEU A 195 1.67 -0.67 -14.10
CA LEU A 195 1.20 -0.13 -15.38
C LEU A 195 1.45 -1.07 -16.55
N GLY A 196 2.59 -1.77 -16.55
CA GLY A 196 2.94 -2.77 -17.55
C GLY A 196 2.19 -4.09 -17.38
N SER A 197 1.46 -4.28 -16.28
CA SER A 197 0.77 -5.53 -15.97
C SER A 197 -0.14 -6.03 -17.10
N PRO A 198 -0.92 -5.22 -17.85
CA PRO A 198 -1.73 -5.74 -18.95
C PRO A 198 -0.90 -6.46 -20.02
N VAL A 199 0.27 -5.92 -20.37
CA VAL A 199 1.19 -6.53 -21.34
C VAL A 199 1.88 -7.75 -20.74
N ILE A 200 2.32 -7.66 -19.48
CA ILE A 200 2.99 -8.77 -18.79
C ILE A 200 2.05 -9.98 -18.67
N PHE A 201 0.81 -9.77 -18.22
CA PHE A 201 -0.19 -10.84 -18.10
C PHE A 201 -0.58 -11.38 -19.48
N TRP A 202 -0.69 -10.53 -20.50
CA TRP A 202 -0.94 -10.99 -21.86
C TRP A 202 0.15 -11.94 -22.36
N GLU A 203 1.42 -11.56 -22.21
CA GLU A 203 2.54 -12.39 -22.66
C GLU A 203 2.71 -13.65 -21.79
N LEU A 204 2.51 -13.54 -20.47
CA LEU A 204 2.55 -14.68 -19.54
C LEU A 204 1.50 -15.74 -19.90
N TRP A 205 0.25 -15.33 -20.04
CA TRP A 205 -0.84 -16.24 -20.39
C TRP A 205 -0.71 -16.75 -21.83
N SER A 206 -0.29 -15.93 -22.79
CA SER A 206 -0.04 -16.39 -24.16
C SER A 206 1.04 -17.47 -24.22
N PHE A 207 2.09 -17.34 -23.41
CA PHE A 207 3.12 -18.37 -23.26
C PHE A 207 2.54 -19.66 -22.67
N VAL A 208 1.75 -19.56 -21.60
CA VAL A 208 1.05 -20.72 -21.01
C VAL A 208 0.15 -21.39 -22.06
N ALA A 209 -0.60 -20.62 -22.86
CA ALA A 209 -1.45 -21.14 -23.91
C ALA A 209 -0.67 -21.90 -25.01
N ALA A 210 0.59 -21.56 -25.25
CA ALA A 210 1.39 -22.23 -26.26
C ALA A 210 1.74 -23.68 -25.86
N GLY A 211 1.92 -23.94 -24.55
CA GLY A 211 2.15 -25.28 -24.00
C GLY A 211 0.88 -26.12 -23.79
N LEU A 212 -0.32 -25.57 -24.04
CA LEU A 212 -1.62 -26.23 -23.80
C LEU A 212 -2.23 -26.82 -25.07
N TYR A 213 -3.07 -27.86 -24.92
CA TYR A 213 -3.79 -28.43 -26.06
C TYR A 213 -4.77 -27.41 -26.67
N PRO A 214 -5.06 -27.46 -28.00
CA PRO A 214 -5.89 -26.46 -28.68
C PRO A 214 -7.27 -26.22 -28.03
N HIS A 215 -7.89 -27.26 -27.46
CA HIS A 215 -9.19 -27.18 -26.79
C HIS A 215 -9.11 -26.54 -25.39
N GLU A 216 -7.93 -26.47 -24.78
CA GLU A 216 -7.68 -25.86 -23.47
C GLU A 216 -7.27 -24.38 -23.58
N LYS A 217 -6.74 -23.96 -24.74
CA LYS A 217 -6.33 -22.57 -25.00
C LYS A 217 -7.44 -21.54 -24.76
N LYS A 218 -8.71 -21.93 -24.94
CA LYS A 218 -9.88 -21.06 -24.68
C LYS A 218 -9.95 -20.60 -23.21
N TYR A 219 -9.54 -21.43 -22.27
CA TYR A 219 -9.57 -21.11 -20.84
C TYR A 219 -8.56 -20.02 -20.49
N VAL A 220 -7.43 -19.99 -21.19
CA VAL A 220 -6.38 -18.98 -20.98
C VAL A 220 -6.90 -17.58 -21.31
N PHE A 221 -7.53 -17.40 -22.47
CA PHE A 221 -8.10 -16.10 -22.86
C PHE A 221 -9.30 -15.69 -21.97
N LEU A 222 -10.04 -16.66 -21.44
CA LEU A 222 -11.11 -16.39 -20.47
C LEU A 222 -10.55 -15.90 -19.13
N TYR A 223 -9.47 -16.50 -18.62
CA TYR A 223 -8.90 -16.17 -17.30
C TYR A 223 -8.06 -14.89 -17.30
N LEU A 224 -7.52 -14.47 -18.45
CA LEU A 224 -6.70 -13.26 -18.57
C LEU A 224 -7.35 -11.98 -18.00
N PRO A 225 -8.58 -11.56 -18.40
CA PRO A 225 -9.18 -10.35 -17.85
C PRO A 225 -9.46 -10.46 -16.34
N PHE A 226 -9.83 -11.65 -15.85
CA PHE A 226 -9.99 -11.87 -14.40
C PHE A 226 -8.65 -11.79 -13.66
N SER A 227 -7.57 -12.31 -14.25
CA SER A 227 -6.20 -12.24 -13.72
C SER A 227 -5.77 -10.78 -13.51
N LEU A 228 -5.94 -9.95 -14.55
CA LEU A 228 -5.64 -8.52 -14.47
C LEU A 228 -6.52 -7.81 -13.43
N GLY A 229 -7.83 -8.10 -13.43
CA GLY A 229 -8.77 -7.54 -12.45
C GLY A 229 -8.42 -7.91 -11.01
N LEU A 230 -8.08 -9.18 -10.74
CA LEU A 230 -7.65 -9.64 -9.42
C LEU A 230 -6.30 -9.03 -9.01
N PHE A 231 -5.36 -8.85 -9.94
CA PHE A 231 -4.07 -8.23 -9.65
C PHE A 231 -4.25 -6.78 -9.16
N LEU A 232 -4.99 -5.98 -9.93
CA LEU A 232 -5.28 -4.59 -9.58
C LEU A 232 -6.18 -4.49 -8.34
N GLY A 233 -7.13 -5.41 -8.20
CA GLY A 233 -7.97 -5.53 -7.01
C GLY A 233 -7.17 -5.84 -5.75
N GLY A 234 -6.19 -6.75 -5.84
CA GLY A 234 -5.27 -7.07 -4.74
C GLY A 234 -4.42 -5.88 -4.32
N ILE A 235 -3.83 -5.16 -5.30
CA ILE A 235 -3.08 -3.92 -5.05
C ILE A 235 -3.97 -2.89 -4.34
N SER A 236 -5.19 -2.68 -4.84
CA SER A 236 -6.13 -1.70 -4.31
C SER A 236 -6.58 -2.05 -2.89
N LEU A 237 -6.92 -3.31 -2.64
CA LEU A 237 -7.30 -3.79 -1.30
C LEU A 237 -6.15 -3.62 -0.31
N CYS A 238 -4.91 -3.91 -0.74
CA CYS A 238 -3.75 -3.72 0.10
C CYS A 238 -3.55 -2.25 0.47
N GLN A 239 -3.55 -1.36 -0.53
CA GLN A 239 -3.26 0.06 -0.34
C GLN A 239 -4.33 0.76 0.51
N PHE A 240 -5.61 0.49 0.25
CA PHE A 240 -6.71 1.23 0.87
C PHE A 240 -7.39 0.49 2.04
N GLY A 241 -7.21 -0.82 2.15
CA GLY A 241 -7.81 -1.63 3.21
C GLY A 241 -6.77 -2.12 4.23
N VAL A 242 -5.81 -2.92 3.78
CA VAL A 242 -4.85 -3.60 4.67
C VAL A 242 -3.85 -2.62 5.28
N MET A 243 -3.31 -1.69 4.49
CA MET A 243 -2.28 -0.76 4.93
C MET A 243 -2.74 0.15 6.08
N PRO A 244 -3.90 0.84 6.01
CA PRO A 244 -4.40 1.64 7.13
C PRO A 244 -4.61 0.83 8.41
N ILE A 245 -5.14 -0.40 8.29
CA ILE A 245 -5.40 -1.27 9.44
C ILE A 245 -4.06 -1.71 10.08
N ALA A 246 -3.07 -2.06 9.27
CA ALA A 246 -1.75 -2.45 9.75
C ALA A 246 -1.05 -1.33 10.51
N ILE A 247 -1.03 -0.12 9.94
CA ILE A 247 -0.42 1.04 10.58
C ILE A 247 -1.16 1.41 11.86
N SER A 248 -2.49 1.47 11.83
CA SER A 248 -3.31 1.77 13.00
C SER A 248 -3.08 0.77 14.13
N GLY A 249 -2.98 -0.52 13.81
CA GLY A 249 -2.69 -1.57 14.79
C GLY A 249 -1.29 -1.43 15.41
N LEU A 250 -0.26 -1.16 14.60
CA LEU A 250 1.11 -0.94 15.10
C LEU A 250 1.20 0.32 15.98
N LEU A 251 0.54 1.41 15.59
CA LEU A 251 0.51 2.64 16.39
C LEU A 251 -0.24 2.43 17.72
N SER A 252 -1.36 1.72 17.69
CA SER A 252 -2.13 1.38 18.89
C SER A 252 -1.31 0.50 19.85
N PHE A 253 -0.50 -0.40 19.31
CA PHE A 253 0.42 -1.21 20.13
C PHE A 253 1.50 -0.34 20.79
N ASN A 254 2.09 0.61 20.08
CA ASN A 254 3.06 1.56 20.65
C ASN A 254 2.46 2.37 21.81
N GLU A 255 1.23 2.84 21.66
CA GLU A 255 0.49 3.52 22.73
C GLU A 255 0.25 2.61 23.94
N TRP A 256 -0.11 1.35 23.71
CA TRP A 256 -0.34 0.38 24.79
C TRP A 256 0.90 0.15 25.66
N ILE A 257 2.09 0.14 25.06
CA ILE A 257 3.38 0.00 25.77
C ILE A 257 3.99 1.35 26.20
N GLY A 258 3.33 2.48 25.92
CA GLY A 258 3.77 3.82 26.31
C GLY A 258 4.94 4.39 25.52
N LEU A 259 5.21 3.87 24.31
CA LEU A 259 6.28 4.36 23.44
C LEU A 259 5.77 5.41 22.45
N LYS A 260 6.62 6.39 22.13
CA LYS A 260 6.36 7.34 21.04
C LYS A 260 6.87 6.74 19.72
N PRO A 261 5.99 6.56 18.72
CA PRO A 261 6.40 5.99 17.44
C PRO A 261 7.08 7.04 16.56
N ASP A 262 8.34 6.82 16.18
CA ASP A 262 9.05 7.56 15.13
C ASP A 262 9.16 6.67 13.88
N LEU A 263 8.34 6.95 12.86
CA LEU A 263 8.32 6.16 11.62
C LEU A 263 9.41 6.64 10.64
N ARG A 264 10.37 5.77 10.34
CA ARG A 264 11.45 6.03 9.37
C ARG A 264 10.94 5.85 7.94
N LEU A 265 11.31 6.78 7.05
CA LEU A 265 10.90 6.76 5.64
C LEU A 265 11.29 5.44 4.94
N SER A 266 12.56 5.02 5.05
CA SER A 266 13.12 3.93 4.23
C SER A 266 12.59 2.55 4.59
N GLU A 267 12.41 2.25 5.87
CA GLU A 267 11.86 0.98 6.37
C GLU A 267 10.39 0.85 5.99
N TRP A 268 9.62 1.92 6.22
CA TRP A 268 8.19 1.89 5.92
C TRP A 268 7.90 1.95 4.42
N LEU A 269 8.59 2.79 3.62
CA LEU A 269 8.34 2.84 2.18
C LEU A 269 8.78 1.57 1.46
N GLY A 270 9.84 0.89 1.91
CA GLY A 270 10.18 -0.42 1.37
C GLY A 270 9.01 -1.39 1.48
N PHE A 271 8.39 -1.44 2.64
CA PHE A 271 7.17 -2.21 2.89
C PHE A 271 5.97 -1.72 2.07
N ALA A 272 5.66 -0.42 2.13
CA ALA A 272 4.49 0.17 1.48
C ALA A 272 4.54 0.10 -0.05
N ILE A 273 5.73 0.07 -0.64
CA ILE A 273 5.93 -0.10 -2.08
C ILE A 273 5.77 -1.58 -2.49
N MET A 274 6.35 -2.51 -1.73
CA MET A 274 6.36 -3.93 -2.11
C MET A 274 5.08 -4.68 -1.72
N MET A 275 4.45 -4.31 -0.60
CA MET A 275 3.29 -5.02 -0.06
C MET A 275 2.09 -5.04 -1.02
N PRO A 276 1.70 -3.93 -1.68
CA PRO A 276 0.62 -3.97 -2.67
C PRO A 276 0.94 -4.92 -3.84
N LEU A 277 2.20 -4.97 -4.28
CA LEU A 277 2.63 -5.87 -5.34
C LEU A 277 2.50 -7.34 -4.91
N VAL A 278 2.94 -7.66 -3.70
CA VAL A 278 2.79 -9.01 -3.10
C VAL A 278 1.33 -9.40 -3.04
N PHE A 279 0.44 -8.50 -2.62
CA PHE A 279 -1.00 -8.75 -2.62
C PHE A 279 -1.55 -8.97 -4.03
N GLY A 280 -1.17 -8.14 -5.01
CA GLY A 280 -1.60 -8.31 -6.40
C GLY A 280 -1.20 -9.68 -6.97
N ILE A 281 0.04 -10.13 -6.70
CA ILE A 281 0.52 -11.46 -7.09
C ILE A 281 -0.22 -12.56 -6.32
N SER A 282 -0.42 -12.39 -5.02
CA SER A 282 -1.10 -13.37 -4.16
C SER A 282 -2.56 -13.55 -4.55
N PHE A 283 -3.22 -12.50 -5.04
CA PHE A 283 -4.57 -12.57 -5.61
C PHE A 283 -4.65 -13.45 -6.86
N GLN A 284 -3.52 -13.80 -7.49
CA GLN A 284 -3.52 -14.80 -8.57
C GLN A 284 -3.67 -16.24 -8.05
N THR A 285 -3.40 -16.50 -6.77
CA THR A 285 -3.48 -17.85 -6.15
C THR A 285 -4.80 -18.58 -6.44
N PRO A 286 -6.00 -18.01 -6.17
CA PRO A 286 -7.25 -18.69 -6.46
C PRO A 286 -7.43 -19.01 -7.95
N LEU A 287 -7.01 -18.08 -8.83
CA LEU A 287 -7.09 -18.26 -10.28
C LEU A 287 -6.15 -19.36 -10.77
N VAL A 288 -4.93 -19.42 -10.23
CA VAL A 288 -3.94 -20.46 -10.56
C VAL A 288 -4.44 -21.84 -10.11
N ILE A 289 -5.02 -21.95 -8.92
CA ILE A 289 -5.60 -23.21 -8.42
C ILE A 289 -6.74 -23.68 -9.33
N LEU A 290 -7.62 -22.76 -9.73
CA LEU A 290 -8.71 -23.05 -10.67
C LEU A 290 -8.21 -23.50 -12.04
N PHE A 291 -7.18 -22.83 -12.54
CA PHE A 291 -6.58 -23.11 -13.83
C PHE A 291 -5.95 -24.51 -13.85
N ILE A 292 -5.15 -24.84 -12.84
CA ILE A 292 -4.53 -26.16 -12.67
C ILE A 292 -5.58 -27.27 -12.58
N ASP A 293 -6.70 -27.02 -11.87
CA ASP A 293 -7.81 -27.96 -11.81
C ASP A 293 -8.55 -28.08 -13.16
N SER A 294 -8.69 -27.01 -13.96
CA SER A 294 -9.37 -27.08 -15.28
C SER A 294 -8.64 -27.95 -16.29
N ILE A 295 -7.31 -27.91 -16.27
CA ILE A 295 -6.48 -28.68 -17.21
C ILE A 295 -6.20 -30.10 -16.69
N GLY A 296 -6.74 -30.46 -15.52
CA GLY A 296 -6.57 -31.79 -14.94
C GLY A 296 -5.16 -32.10 -14.42
N LEU A 297 -4.29 -31.10 -14.27
CA LEU A 297 -2.89 -31.31 -13.86
C LEU A 297 -2.77 -31.69 -12.38
N LEU A 298 -3.65 -31.17 -11.52
CA LEU A 298 -3.63 -31.49 -10.08
C LEU A 298 -5.06 -31.44 -9.51
N ASP A 299 -5.50 -32.53 -8.90
CA ASP A 299 -6.84 -32.65 -8.30
C ASP A 299 -7.00 -31.78 -7.03
N VAL A 300 -8.14 -31.12 -6.88
CA VAL A 300 -8.47 -30.30 -5.69
C VAL A 300 -8.28 -31.09 -4.38
N LYS A 301 -8.55 -32.40 -4.38
CA LYS A 301 -8.37 -33.25 -3.18
C LYS A 301 -6.90 -33.35 -2.77
N THR A 302 -5.99 -33.39 -3.75
CA THR A 302 -4.53 -33.36 -3.50
C THR A 302 -4.11 -32.03 -2.88
N ILE A 303 -4.61 -30.90 -3.39
CA ILE A 303 -4.36 -29.56 -2.80
C ILE A 303 -4.86 -29.51 -1.35
N GLN A 304 -6.06 -30.05 -1.09
CA GLN A 304 -6.64 -30.11 0.24
C GLN A 304 -5.81 -30.97 1.20
N SER A 305 -5.29 -32.11 0.74
CA SER A 305 -4.44 -32.97 1.57
C SER A 305 -3.15 -32.28 2.02
N LYS A 306 -2.64 -31.31 1.24
CA LYS A 306 -1.39 -30.58 1.49
C LYS A 306 -1.59 -29.18 2.07
N ARG A 307 -2.81 -28.85 2.55
CA ARG A 307 -3.15 -27.55 3.17
C ARG A 307 -2.14 -27.07 4.19
N GLY A 308 -1.75 -27.93 5.13
CA GLY A 308 -0.78 -27.57 6.17
C GLY A 308 0.59 -27.14 5.62
N MET A 309 1.04 -27.76 4.53
CA MET A 309 2.30 -27.39 3.86
C MET A 309 2.19 -26.04 3.16
N VAL A 310 1.05 -25.75 2.51
CA VAL A 310 0.80 -24.45 1.88
C VAL A 310 0.71 -23.34 2.93
N TRP A 311 -0.01 -23.58 4.03
CA TRP A 311 -0.10 -22.62 5.13
C TRP A 311 1.27 -22.31 5.74
N PHE A 312 2.10 -23.32 5.94
CA PHE A 312 3.47 -23.15 6.41
C PHE A 312 4.33 -22.37 5.42
N ALA A 313 4.26 -22.68 4.12
CA ALA A 313 4.97 -21.94 3.08
C ALA A 313 4.53 -20.46 3.03
N MET A 314 3.22 -20.18 3.18
CA MET A 314 2.70 -18.81 3.23
C MET A 314 3.23 -18.03 4.45
N VAL A 315 3.40 -18.67 5.61
CA VAL A 315 4.04 -18.03 6.78
C VAL A 315 5.48 -17.63 6.46
N ILE A 316 6.26 -18.51 5.82
CA ILE A 316 7.65 -18.22 5.44
C ILE A 316 7.70 -17.03 4.47
N VAL A 317 6.85 -17.05 3.45
CA VAL A 317 6.77 -15.96 2.47
C VAL A 317 6.36 -14.65 3.16
N ALA A 318 5.36 -14.69 4.04
CA ALA A 318 4.94 -13.52 4.79
C ALA A 318 6.09 -12.96 5.65
N ALA A 319 6.81 -13.82 6.37
CA ALA A 319 7.94 -13.43 7.22
C ALA A 319 9.09 -12.77 6.44
N VAL A 320 9.38 -13.22 5.21
CA VAL A 320 10.40 -12.60 4.35
C VAL A 320 9.97 -11.22 3.85
N ILE A 321 8.67 -11.00 3.65
CA ILE A 321 8.12 -9.78 3.06
C ILE A 321 7.93 -8.69 4.10
N THR A 322 7.50 -9.04 5.32
CA THR A 322 7.31 -8.10 6.43
C THR A 322 8.66 -7.72 7.04
N PRO A 323 9.15 -6.46 6.93
CA PRO A 323 10.46 -6.08 7.42
C PRO A 323 10.58 -6.13 8.95
N SER A 324 9.46 -5.91 9.65
CA SER A 324 9.39 -5.93 11.10
C SER A 324 9.41 -7.35 11.68
N GLY A 325 9.01 -8.36 10.89
CA GLY A 325 8.92 -9.76 11.32
C GLY A 325 8.04 -9.99 12.56
N ASP A 326 7.22 -9.00 12.97
CA ASP A 326 6.43 -9.08 14.17
C ASP A 326 5.19 -9.97 13.95
N PRO A 327 4.73 -10.73 14.97
CA PRO A 327 3.61 -11.66 14.81
C PRO A 327 2.31 -11.00 14.33
N PHE A 328 2.09 -9.72 14.67
CA PHE A 328 0.86 -9.02 14.32
C PHE A 328 0.82 -8.68 12.82
N SER A 329 1.88 -8.04 12.31
CA SER A 329 2.02 -7.73 10.87
C SER A 329 2.07 -9.00 10.03
N LEU A 330 2.71 -10.06 10.54
CA LEU A 330 2.73 -11.36 9.87
C LEU A 330 1.32 -11.94 9.74
N LEU A 331 0.54 -11.94 10.82
CA LEU A 331 -0.85 -12.44 10.78
C LEU A 331 -1.74 -11.62 9.86
N MET A 332 -1.56 -10.29 9.83
CA MET A 332 -2.30 -9.41 8.92
C MET A 332 -2.04 -9.68 7.44
N LEU A 333 -0.86 -10.19 7.09
CA LEU A 333 -0.56 -10.65 5.74
C LEU A 333 -1.03 -12.09 5.52
N TRP A 334 -0.70 -12.98 6.45
CA TRP A 334 -0.97 -14.42 6.32
C TRP A 334 -2.47 -14.73 6.25
N ILE A 335 -3.32 -14.06 7.03
CA ILE A 335 -4.78 -14.30 7.04
C ILE A 335 -5.40 -14.03 5.66
N PRO A 336 -5.22 -12.85 5.03
CA PRO A 336 -5.70 -12.61 3.67
C PRO A 336 -5.21 -13.62 2.64
N LEU A 337 -3.93 -14.00 2.66
CA LEU A 337 -3.41 -15.01 1.73
C LEU A 337 -4.03 -16.39 1.95
N GLY A 338 -4.19 -16.81 3.21
CA GLY A 338 -4.86 -18.06 3.56
C GLY A 338 -6.32 -18.09 3.08
N LEU A 339 -7.03 -16.97 3.22
CA LEU A 339 -8.39 -16.82 2.72
C LEU A 339 -8.46 -16.93 1.19
N LEU A 340 -7.52 -16.34 0.45
CA LEU A 340 -7.45 -16.45 -1.02
C LEU A 340 -7.17 -17.89 -1.47
N PHE A 341 -6.32 -18.61 -0.75
CA PHE A 341 -6.04 -20.01 -1.02
C PHE A 341 -7.29 -20.88 -0.80
N GLU A 342 -8.00 -20.68 0.31
CA GLU A 342 -9.26 -21.39 0.57
C GLU A 342 -10.36 -21.02 -0.43
N LEU A 343 -10.42 -19.75 -0.85
CA LEU A 343 -11.31 -19.29 -1.91
C LEU A 343 -11.05 -20.07 -3.22
N GLY A 344 -9.78 -20.26 -3.60
CA GLY A 344 -9.41 -21.06 -4.77
C GLY A 344 -9.96 -22.49 -4.69
N ILE A 345 -9.81 -23.15 -3.54
CA ILE A 345 -10.35 -24.50 -3.31
C ILE A 345 -11.88 -24.52 -3.42
N ILE A 346 -12.55 -23.53 -2.83
CA ILE A 346 -14.02 -23.41 -2.87
C ILE A 346 -14.50 -23.24 -4.31
N MET A 347 -13.85 -22.38 -5.09
CA MET A 347 -14.22 -22.16 -6.49
C MET A 347 -14.10 -23.44 -7.32
N CYS A 348 -13.07 -24.26 -7.10
CA CYS A 348 -12.96 -25.55 -7.81
C CYS A 348 -14.10 -26.52 -7.44
N LYS A 349 -14.49 -26.57 -6.16
CA LYS A 349 -15.63 -27.39 -5.71
C LYS A 349 -16.95 -26.95 -6.35
N LEU A 350 -17.19 -25.64 -6.40
CA LEU A 350 -18.41 -25.07 -7.01
C LEU A 350 -18.51 -25.42 -8.49
N ARG A 351 -17.38 -25.37 -9.21
CA ARG A 351 -17.33 -25.74 -10.63
C ARG A 351 -17.70 -27.21 -10.86
N ARG A 352 -17.13 -28.14 -10.08
CA ARG A 352 -17.40 -29.58 -10.23
C ARG A 352 -18.85 -29.95 -9.91
N ARG A 353 -19.43 -29.31 -8.89
CA ARG A 353 -20.83 -29.51 -8.53
C ARG A 353 -21.80 -29.12 -9.66
N GLY A 354 -21.43 -28.15 -10.49
CA GLY A 354 -22.19 -27.79 -11.70
C GLY A 354 -22.12 -28.85 -12.79
N SER A 355 -20.96 -29.50 -12.98
CA SER A 355 -20.79 -30.57 -13.97
C SER A 355 -21.46 -31.90 -13.56
N ASP A 356 -21.53 -32.20 -12.27
CA ASP A 356 -22.19 -33.43 -11.78
C ASP A 356 -23.73 -33.37 -11.90
N LEU A 357 -24.31 -32.16 -12.05
CA LEU A 357 -25.75 -31.95 -12.27
C LEU A 357 -26.18 -32.14 -13.74
N ASP A 358 -25.23 -32.13 -14.69
CA ASP A 358 -25.50 -32.33 -16.12
C ASP A 358 -25.37 -33.82 -16.54
N ILE A 359 -25.11 -34.73 -15.60
CA ILE A 359 -24.98 -36.18 -15.83
C ILE A 359 -25.98 -36.94 -14.93
N GLU A 360 -27.27 -36.64 -15.03
CA GLU A 360 -28.31 -37.66 -14.80
C GLU A 360 -28.59 -38.35 -16.13
N VAL A 361 -27.82 -39.39 -16.44
CA VAL A 361 -28.20 -40.35 -17.49
C VAL A 361 -29.39 -41.15 -16.94
N PRO A 362 -30.55 -41.18 -17.61
CA PRO A 362 -31.67 -42.01 -17.17
C PRO A 362 -31.21 -43.46 -17.11
N ASP A 363 -31.59 -44.14 -16.03
CA ASP A 363 -31.27 -45.54 -15.80
C ASP A 363 -31.69 -46.36 -17.02
N ARG A 364 -30.75 -47.17 -17.56
CA ARG A 364 -30.96 -47.92 -18.81
C ARG A 364 -31.84 -49.16 -18.64
N ASP A 365 -32.55 -49.27 -17.53
CA ASP A 365 -33.34 -50.45 -17.17
C ASP A 365 -34.85 -50.31 -17.47
N GLU A 366 -35.31 -49.21 -18.07
CA GLU A 366 -36.73 -49.06 -18.49
C GLU A 366 -37.01 -49.26 -20.00
N VAL A 367 -36.02 -49.56 -20.84
CA VAL A 367 -36.20 -49.60 -22.31
C VAL A 367 -36.30 -51.01 -22.92
N VAL A 368 -36.28 -52.09 -22.13
CA VAL A 368 -36.52 -53.45 -22.66
C VAL A 368 -37.52 -54.18 -21.78
N GLY A 369 -38.80 -53.95 -22.06
CA GLY A 369 -39.88 -54.59 -21.32
C GLY A 369 -41.27 -54.41 -21.93
N VAL A 370 -41.41 -54.54 -23.25
CA VAL A 370 -42.67 -54.95 -23.92
C VAL A 370 -42.33 -55.80 -25.14
#